data_AF-A0A8T4CR77-F1
#
_entry.id   AF-A0A8T4CR77-F1
#
_cell.length_a   1.000
_cell.length_b   1.000
_cell.length_c   1.000
_cell.angle_alpha   90.00
_cell.angle_beta   90.00
_cell.angle_gamma   90.00
#
_symmetry.space_group_name_H-M   'P 1'
#
loop_
_entity.id
_entity.type
_entity.pdbx_description
1 polymer ?
#
loop_
_entity_poly.entity_id
_entity_poly.type
_entity_poly.pdbx_seq_one_letter_code
_entity_poly.pdbx_strand_id
1 'polypeptide(L)'
;MFSMLQRVLVHFSALARPPVRRVLLKQIYFTANEAAWLAAATGFALGAIVVVQLHDEYGQSRDAALRLLGSLSFVELSPILACLMMVARSSSAVAIELASMRISGEVNELKRMGLSIKSYLMLPRVLGITVAAMALTAVMALSSVLGGILFASGWDASYQIFALERMLRLDEVLVCILKAMSLGLAIGLVAVHAGFSVQAQASDVPKAASRAVLRGMLVLFLIDLAWAVIR
;
A
#
# COMPACT_ATOMS: atom_id res chain seq x y z
N MET A 1 2.17 -18.19 6.87
CA MET A 1 2.41 -17.05 5.96
C MET A 1 3.56 -17.34 4.98
N PHE A 2 4.73 -17.75 5.46
CA PHE A 2 5.90 -18.11 4.61
C PHE A 2 5.61 -19.16 3.53
N SER A 3 4.87 -20.23 3.85
CA SER A 3 4.50 -21.27 2.87
C SER A 3 3.46 -20.83 1.82
N MET A 4 2.78 -19.69 2.04
CA MET A 4 1.92 -19.06 1.02
C MET A 4 2.73 -18.14 0.12
N LEU A 5 3.67 -17.38 0.69
CA LEU A 5 4.52 -16.44 -0.03
C LEU A 5 5.38 -17.15 -1.10
N GLN A 6 5.99 -18.28 -0.74
CA GLN A 6 6.78 -19.10 -1.68
C GLN A 6 5.92 -19.67 -2.82
N ARG A 7 4.64 -19.98 -2.56
CA ARG A 7 3.74 -20.56 -3.57
C ARG A 7 3.12 -19.53 -4.51
N VAL A 8 2.99 -18.28 -4.05
CA VAL A 8 2.56 -17.13 -4.87
C VAL A 8 3.65 -16.80 -5.91
N LEU A 9 4.92 -16.75 -5.50
CA LEU A 9 6.04 -16.44 -6.40
C LEU A 9 6.25 -17.49 -7.50
N VAL A 10 6.06 -18.78 -7.20
CA VAL A 10 6.28 -19.88 -8.17
C VAL A 10 5.25 -19.90 -9.31
N HIS A 11 4.09 -19.27 -9.16
CA HIS A 11 3.02 -19.30 -10.18
C HIS A 11 2.93 -18.01 -11.00
N PHE A 12 3.97 -17.19 -11.06
CA PHE A 12 3.96 -15.93 -11.82
C PHE A 12 3.62 -16.12 -13.30
N SER A 13 4.00 -17.27 -13.89
CA SER A 13 3.66 -17.65 -15.27
C SER A 13 2.14 -17.78 -15.52
N ALA A 14 1.34 -17.97 -14.47
CA ALA A 14 -0.12 -18.03 -14.58
C ALA A 14 -0.75 -16.66 -14.93
N LEU A 15 -0.04 -15.54 -14.76
CA LEU A 15 -0.51 -14.20 -15.17
C LEU A 15 -0.68 -14.07 -16.69
N ALA A 16 0.01 -14.90 -17.47
CA ALA A 16 -0.14 -14.91 -18.93
C ALA A 16 -1.55 -15.35 -19.38
N ARG A 17 -2.30 -16.02 -18.50
CA ARG A 17 -3.67 -16.48 -18.81
C ARG A 17 -4.64 -15.28 -18.80
N PRO A 18 -5.43 -15.06 -19.87
CA PRO A 18 -6.37 -13.95 -19.99
C PRO A 18 -7.32 -13.75 -18.80
N PRO A 19 -7.92 -14.80 -18.19
CA PRO A 19 -8.85 -14.59 -17.09
C PRO A 19 -8.15 -14.12 -15.80
N VAL A 20 -6.93 -14.60 -15.52
CA VAL A 20 -6.13 -14.17 -14.34
C VAL A 20 -5.73 -12.70 -14.49
N ARG A 21 -5.31 -12.29 -15.70
CA ARG A 21 -4.96 -10.89 -16.00
C ARG A 21 -6.15 -9.95 -15.82
N ARG A 22 -7.36 -10.37 -16.21
CA ARG A 22 -8.57 -9.55 -15.99
C ARG A 22 -8.85 -9.30 -14.51
N VAL A 23 -8.68 -10.33 -13.67
CA VAL A 23 -8.85 -10.18 -12.20
C VAL A 23 -7.79 -9.24 -11.64
N LEU A 24 -6.52 -9.38 -12.07
CA LEU A 24 -5.43 -8.51 -11.64
C LEU A 24 -5.71 -7.04 -11.99
N LEU A 25 -6.06 -6.76 -13.25
CA LEU A 25 -6.32 -5.39 -13.70
C LEU A 25 -7.52 -4.77 -12.98
N LYS A 26 -8.59 -5.54 -12.77
CA LYS A 26 -9.73 -5.09 -11.95
C LYS A 26 -9.30 -4.77 -10.51
N GLN A 27 -8.47 -5.62 -9.90
CA GLN A 27 -7.97 -5.40 -8.55
C GLN A 27 -7.14 -4.12 -8.46
N ILE A 28 -6.22 -3.90 -9.41
CA ILE A 28 -5.39 -2.69 -9.46
C ILE A 28 -6.28 -1.45 -9.62
N TYR A 29 -7.19 -1.47 -10.60
CA TYR A 29 -8.07 -0.34 -10.88
C TYR A 29 -8.94 0.00 -9.67
N PHE A 30 -9.63 -0.97 -9.09
CA PHE A 30 -10.52 -0.74 -7.95
C PHE A 30 -9.75 -0.27 -6.71
N THR A 31 -8.59 -0.88 -6.45
CA THR A 31 -7.77 -0.55 -5.26
C THR A 31 -7.10 0.81 -5.39
N ALA A 32 -6.53 1.13 -6.56
CA ALA A 32 -5.79 2.37 -6.77
C ALA A 32 -6.69 3.56 -7.11
N ASN A 33 -7.65 3.42 -8.03
CA ASN A 33 -8.43 4.55 -8.53
C ASN A 33 -9.31 5.18 -7.44
N GLU A 34 -9.96 4.35 -6.62
CA GLU A 34 -10.84 4.87 -5.56
C GLU A 34 -10.08 5.56 -4.42
N ALA A 35 -8.83 5.17 -4.18
CA ALA A 35 -8.00 5.72 -3.12
C ALA A 35 -7.06 6.85 -3.60
N ALA A 36 -6.89 7.02 -4.92
CA ALA A 36 -5.93 7.98 -5.48
C ALA A 36 -6.19 9.42 -5.06
N TRP A 37 -7.45 9.88 -5.11
CA TRP A 37 -7.79 11.25 -4.71
C TRP A 37 -7.55 11.49 -3.22
N LEU A 38 -7.88 10.50 -2.38
CA LEU A 38 -7.68 10.58 -0.94
C LEU A 38 -6.18 10.55 -0.60
N ALA A 39 -5.40 9.71 -1.29
CA ALA A 39 -3.96 9.64 -1.16
C ALA A 39 -3.29 10.94 -1.58
N ALA A 40 -3.73 11.56 -2.67
CA ALA A 40 -3.24 12.85 -3.12
C ALA A 40 -3.57 13.97 -2.11
N ALA A 41 -4.83 14.05 -1.64
CA ALA A 41 -5.26 15.08 -0.70
C ALA A 41 -4.53 14.96 0.66
N THR A 42 -4.39 13.74 1.18
CA THR A 42 -3.67 13.49 2.44
C THR A 42 -2.18 13.70 2.29
N GLY A 43 -1.56 13.23 1.19
CA GLY A 43 -0.16 13.49 0.87
C GLY A 43 0.11 14.99 0.85
N PHE A 44 -0.68 15.76 0.10
CA PHE A 44 -0.58 17.21 0.04
C PHE A 44 -0.67 17.88 1.42
N ALA A 45 -1.69 17.52 2.21
CA ALA A 45 -1.85 18.06 3.55
C ALA A 45 -0.66 17.74 4.47
N LEU A 46 -0.16 16.50 4.42
CA LEU A 46 1.02 16.09 5.19
C LEU A 46 2.26 16.88 4.77
N GLY A 47 2.49 17.05 3.48
CA GLY A 47 3.61 17.85 2.97
C GLY A 47 3.58 19.28 3.48
N ALA A 48 2.42 19.92 3.42
CA ALA A 48 2.21 21.27 3.94
C ALA A 48 2.44 21.34 5.46
N ILE A 49 1.87 20.42 6.23
CA ILE A 49 2.00 20.38 7.69
C ILE A 49 3.47 20.22 8.11
N VAL A 50 4.20 19.28 7.51
CA VAL A 50 5.59 19.02 7.89
C VAL A 50 6.49 20.21 7.52
N VAL A 51 6.27 20.88 6.37
CA VAL A 51 7.02 22.11 6.03
C VAL A 51 6.79 23.21 7.07
N VAL A 52 5.54 23.44 7.46
CA VAL A 52 5.19 24.48 8.45
C VAL A 52 5.83 24.18 9.80
N GLN A 53 5.74 22.94 10.29
CA GLN A 53 6.35 22.54 11.56
C GLN A 53 7.87 22.69 11.56
N LEU A 54 8.52 22.27 10.48
CA LEU A 54 9.97 22.39 10.36
C LEU A 54 10.44 23.85 10.25
N HIS A 55 9.61 24.74 9.69
CA HIS A 55 9.90 26.17 9.68
C HIS A 55 10.01 26.71 11.11
N ASP A 56 9.02 26.40 11.94
CA ASP A 56 8.91 26.91 13.31
C ASP A 56 10.05 26.38 14.19
N GLU A 57 10.49 25.15 13.95
CA GLU A 57 11.51 24.48 14.78
C GLU A 57 12.96 24.81 14.37
N TYR A 58 13.26 24.96 13.06
CA TYR A 58 14.65 25.04 12.57
C TYR A 58 15.11 26.43 12.08
N GLY A 59 14.22 27.43 11.99
CA GLY A 59 14.60 28.80 11.62
C GLY A 59 15.46 28.89 10.34
N GLN A 60 16.63 29.56 10.39
CA GLN A 60 17.54 29.70 9.24
C GLN A 60 18.40 28.46 8.93
N SER A 61 18.36 27.38 9.72
CA SER A 61 19.00 26.08 9.41
C SER A 61 18.16 25.25 8.42
N ARG A 62 17.75 25.97 7.39
CA ARG A 62 16.92 25.65 6.25
C ARG A 62 17.27 24.27 5.64
N ASP A 63 18.56 24.01 5.49
CA ASP A 63 19.10 22.83 4.82
C ASP A 63 18.87 21.48 5.52
N ALA A 64 18.78 21.48 6.85
CA ALA A 64 18.53 20.27 7.64
C ALA A 64 17.05 19.94 7.69
N ALA A 65 16.20 20.96 7.84
CA ALA A 65 14.74 20.85 7.79
C ALA A 65 14.26 20.17 6.49
N LEU A 66 14.75 20.62 5.33
CA LEU A 66 14.33 20.04 4.04
C LEU A 66 14.72 18.57 3.86
N ARG A 67 15.90 18.17 4.37
CA ARG A 67 16.33 16.77 4.36
C ARG A 67 15.47 15.90 5.29
N LEU A 68 15.09 16.46 6.44
CA LEU A 68 14.16 15.81 7.35
C LEU A 68 12.78 15.64 6.70
N LEU A 69 12.27 16.65 5.99
CA LEU A 69 11.00 16.54 5.26
C LEU A 69 11.04 15.44 4.19
N GLY A 70 12.09 15.40 3.37
CA GLY A 70 12.28 14.34 2.36
C GLY A 70 12.30 12.96 3.00
N SER A 71 13.20 12.73 3.96
CA SER A 71 13.32 11.42 4.60
C SER A 71 12.05 10.99 5.37
N LEU A 72 11.42 11.89 6.13
CA LEU A 72 10.23 11.58 6.94
C LEU A 72 8.96 11.47 6.09
N SER A 73 8.61 12.52 5.34
CA SER A 73 7.32 12.55 4.61
C SER A 73 7.33 11.62 3.40
N PHE A 74 8.42 11.61 2.63
CA PHE A 74 8.48 10.84 1.38
C PHE A 74 8.74 9.34 1.62
N VAL A 75 9.67 8.99 2.51
CA VAL A 75 10.11 7.59 2.67
C VAL A 75 9.41 6.88 3.82
N GLU A 76 9.16 7.56 4.94
CA GLU A 76 8.55 6.91 6.10
C GLU A 76 7.02 7.00 6.08
N LEU A 77 6.47 8.21 5.96
CA LEU A 77 5.03 8.45 6.10
C LEU A 77 4.21 8.05 4.87
N SER A 78 4.71 8.29 3.66
CA SER A 78 3.92 8.01 2.45
C SER A 78 3.60 6.52 2.26
N PRO A 79 4.55 5.57 2.39
CA PRO A 79 4.24 4.14 2.25
C PRO A 79 3.30 3.62 3.33
N ILE A 80 3.52 4.01 4.59
CA ILE A 80 2.75 3.50 5.73
C ILE A 80 1.30 4.00 5.67
N LEU A 81 1.08 5.28 5.35
CA LEU A 81 -0.25 5.89 5.30
C LEU A 81 -1.05 5.42 4.09
N ALA A 82 -0.43 5.32 2.91
CA ALA A 82 -1.08 4.72 1.74
C ALA A 82 -1.52 3.28 2.02
N CYS A 83 -0.65 2.49 2.67
CA CYS A 83 -0.96 1.12 3.05
C CYS A 83 -2.04 1.04 4.15
N LEU A 84 -2.09 1.96 5.10
CA LEU A 84 -3.12 2.02 6.14
C LEU A 84 -4.52 2.23 5.52
N MET A 85 -4.63 3.11 4.53
CA MET A 85 -5.86 3.31 3.76
C MET A 85 -6.31 2.03 3.06
N MET A 86 -5.37 1.32 2.44
CA MET A 86 -5.64 0.05 1.77
C MET A 86 -6.05 -1.06 2.75
N VAL A 87 -5.48 -1.09 3.96
CA VAL A 87 -5.91 -2.04 5.01
C VAL A 87 -7.36 -1.80 5.39
N ALA A 88 -7.78 -0.55 5.56
CA ALA A 88 -9.17 -0.24 5.92
C ALA A 88 -10.18 -0.64 4.83
N ARG A 89 -9.87 -0.36 3.56
CA ARG A 89 -10.82 -0.50 2.43
C ARG A 89 -10.64 -1.77 1.61
N SER A 90 -9.44 -1.99 1.08
CA SER A 90 -9.19 -3.03 0.07
C SER A 90 -8.91 -4.39 0.70
N SER A 91 -8.22 -4.43 1.85
CA SER A 91 -8.01 -5.68 2.60
C SER A 91 -9.33 -6.26 3.09
N SER A 92 -10.21 -5.41 3.65
CA SER A 92 -11.54 -5.81 4.10
C SER A 92 -12.42 -6.27 2.94
N ALA A 93 -12.46 -5.53 1.83
CA ALA A 93 -13.21 -5.92 0.63
C ALA A 93 -12.75 -7.27 0.06
N VAL A 94 -11.44 -7.49 -0.07
CA VAL A 94 -10.90 -8.77 -0.56
C VAL A 94 -11.21 -9.91 0.40
N ALA A 95 -11.14 -9.68 1.72
CA ALA A 95 -11.51 -10.69 2.70
C ALA A 95 -13.00 -11.04 2.63
N ILE A 96 -13.89 -10.05 2.47
CA ILE A 96 -15.34 -10.23 2.32
C ILE A 96 -15.65 -11.03 1.06
N GLU A 97 -15.07 -10.66 -0.08
CA GLU A 97 -15.32 -11.32 -1.34
C GLU A 97 -14.90 -12.79 -1.29
N LEU A 98 -13.70 -13.09 -0.78
CA LEU A 98 -13.22 -14.47 -0.62
C LEU A 98 -14.04 -15.27 0.38
N ALA A 99 -14.48 -14.64 1.48
CA ALA A 99 -15.36 -15.26 2.46
C ALA A 99 -16.70 -15.63 1.83
N SER A 100 -17.29 -14.71 1.07
CA SER A 100 -18.54 -14.89 0.35
C SER A 100 -18.44 -16.04 -0.64
N MET A 101 -17.43 -16.03 -1.52
CA MET A 101 -17.19 -17.12 -2.48
C MET A 101 -17.01 -18.49 -1.81
N ARG A 102 -16.43 -18.52 -0.60
CA ARG A 102 -16.25 -19.76 0.15
C ARG A 102 -17.58 -20.27 0.72
N ILE A 103 -18.40 -19.38 1.27
CA ILE A 103 -19.70 -19.74 1.87
C ILE A 103 -20.71 -20.14 0.79
N SER A 104 -20.71 -19.44 -0.35
CA SER A 104 -21.55 -19.77 -1.50
C SER A 104 -21.11 -21.05 -2.24
N GLY A 105 -19.96 -21.64 -1.89
CA GLY A 105 -19.46 -22.86 -2.51
C GLY A 105 -18.71 -22.66 -3.83
N GLU A 106 -18.64 -21.44 -4.37
CA GLU A 106 -17.95 -21.10 -5.62
C GLU A 106 -16.47 -21.54 -5.63
N VAL A 107 -15.78 -21.45 -4.48
CA VAL A 107 -14.40 -21.94 -4.34
C VAL A 107 -14.30 -23.44 -4.60
N ASN A 108 -15.30 -24.23 -4.21
CA ASN A 108 -15.32 -25.66 -4.45
C ASN A 108 -15.71 -25.99 -5.90
N GLU A 109 -16.58 -25.20 -6.50
CA GLU A 109 -16.92 -25.30 -7.93
C GLU A 109 -15.70 -25.06 -8.82
N LEU A 110 -14.94 -24.00 -8.55
CA LEU A 110 -13.69 -23.72 -9.25
C LEU A 110 -12.68 -24.89 -9.14
N LYS A 111 -12.60 -25.55 -7.98
CA LYS A 111 -11.77 -26.76 -7.81
C LYS A 111 -12.27 -27.93 -8.64
N ARG A 112 -13.60 -28.15 -8.71
CA ARG A 112 -14.21 -29.20 -9.54
C ARG A 112 -13.96 -28.97 -11.04
N MET A 113 -13.86 -27.71 -11.46
CA MET A 113 -13.45 -27.33 -12.82
C MET A 113 -11.94 -27.51 -13.09
N GLY A 114 -11.16 -28.04 -12.14
CA GLY A 114 -9.72 -28.24 -12.28
C GLY A 114 -8.88 -26.96 -12.14
N LEU A 115 -9.47 -25.85 -11.66
CA LEU A 115 -8.76 -24.59 -11.51
C LEU A 115 -7.98 -24.53 -10.19
N SER A 116 -6.72 -24.12 -10.28
CA SER A 116 -5.89 -23.81 -9.10
C SER A 116 -6.38 -22.52 -8.44
N ILE A 117 -6.99 -22.62 -7.25
CA ILE A 117 -7.43 -21.47 -6.44
C ILE A 117 -6.28 -20.51 -6.14
N LYS A 118 -5.06 -21.04 -5.99
CA LYS A 118 -3.87 -20.23 -5.71
C LYS A 118 -3.57 -19.30 -6.89
N SER A 119 -3.51 -19.86 -8.10
CA SER A 119 -3.17 -19.12 -9.31
C SER A 119 -4.32 -18.23 -9.79
N TYR A 120 -5.56 -18.66 -9.59
CA TYR A 120 -6.75 -17.99 -10.12
C TYR A 120 -7.32 -16.91 -9.18
N LEU A 121 -7.28 -17.15 -7.87
CA LEU A 121 -7.87 -16.26 -6.87
C LEU A 121 -6.82 -15.51 -6.05
N MET A 122 -5.87 -16.23 -5.44
CA MET A 122 -4.94 -15.63 -4.48
C MET A 122 -3.92 -14.71 -5.17
N LEU A 123 -3.25 -15.22 -6.20
CA LEU A 123 -2.17 -14.53 -6.91
C LEU A 123 -2.57 -13.15 -7.48
N PRO A 124 -3.64 -13.01 -8.29
CA PRO A 124 -3.99 -11.71 -8.86
C PRO A 124 -4.43 -10.69 -7.79
N ARG A 125 -5.02 -11.15 -6.66
CA ARG A 125 -5.43 -10.26 -5.56
C ARG A 125 -4.22 -9.73 -4.80
N VAL A 126 -3.27 -10.60 -4.43
CA VAL A 126 -2.05 -10.20 -3.72
C VAL A 126 -1.22 -9.25 -4.58
N LEU A 127 -0.99 -9.60 -5.85
CA LEU A 127 -0.23 -8.75 -6.77
C LEU A 127 -0.96 -7.45 -7.08
N GLY A 128 -2.29 -7.49 -7.23
CA GLY A 128 -3.07 -6.29 -7.48
C GLY A 128 -3.00 -5.29 -6.33
N ILE A 129 -3.10 -5.78 -5.09
CA ILE A 129 -2.90 -4.96 -3.88
C ILE A 129 -1.46 -4.43 -3.82
N THR A 130 -0.46 -5.26 -4.15
CA THR A 130 0.96 -4.84 -4.13
C THR A 130 1.24 -3.71 -5.12
N VAL A 131 0.81 -3.87 -6.37
CA VAL A 131 1.01 -2.85 -7.41
C VAL A 131 0.23 -1.57 -7.07
N ALA A 132 -0.99 -1.71 -6.55
CA ALA A 132 -1.76 -0.56 -6.11
C ALA A 132 -1.11 0.17 -4.91
N ALA A 133 -0.46 -0.55 -3.98
CA ALA A 133 0.29 0.06 -2.88
C ALA A 133 1.46 0.91 -3.38
N MET A 134 2.22 0.40 -4.35
CA MET A 134 3.31 1.14 -4.98
C MET A 134 2.78 2.40 -5.68
N ALA A 135 1.70 2.28 -6.45
CA ALA A 135 1.10 3.40 -7.17
C ALA A 135 0.53 4.48 -6.22
N LEU A 136 -0.21 4.08 -5.18
CA LEU A 136 -0.78 5.00 -4.21
C LEU A 136 0.28 5.69 -3.36
N THR A 137 1.34 4.96 -3.00
CA THR A 137 2.49 5.54 -2.30
C THR A 137 3.16 6.59 -3.16
N ALA A 138 3.39 6.33 -4.44
CA ALA A 138 3.97 7.30 -5.36
C ALA A 138 3.10 8.55 -5.50
N VAL A 139 1.78 8.40 -5.64
CA VAL A 139 0.84 9.54 -5.67
C VAL A 139 0.92 10.35 -4.39
N MET A 140 0.85 9.68 -3.22
CA MET A 140 0.91 10.35 -1.92
C MET A 140 2.24 11.09 -1.72
N ALA A 141 3.36 10.46 -2.07
CA ALA A 141 4.70 11.03 -1.93
C ALA A 141 4.90 12.24 -2.84
N LEU A 142 4.46 12.16 -4.11
CA LEU A 142 4.51 13.28 -5.05
C LEU A 142 3.60 14.43 -4.59
N SER A 143 2.38 14.14 -4.14
CA SER A 143 1.48 15.15 -3.61
C SER A 143 2.02 15.81 -2.34
N SER A 144 2.73 15.06 -1.49
CA SER A 144 3.41 15.60 -0.31
C SER A 144 4.50 16.59 -0.67
N VAL A 145 5.33 16.28 -1.67
CA VAL A 145 6.32 17.24 -2.17
C VAL A 145 5.64 18.50 -2.71
N LEU A 146 4.56 18.36 -3.48
CA LEU A 146 3.80 19.51 -4.00
C LEU A 146 3.21 20.38 -2.88
N GLY A 147 2.63 19.76 -1.84
CA GLY A 147 2.10 20.48 -0.68
C GLY A 147 3.20 21.22 0.09
N GLY A 148 4.36 20.58 0.27
CA GLY A 148 5.51 21.19 0.91
C GLY A 148 6.03 22.41 0.14
N ILE A 149 6.22 22.30 -1.18
CA ILE A 149 6.72 23.40 -2.01
C ILE A 149 5.76 24.60 -2.00
N LEU A 150 4.45 24.34 -2.12
CA LEU A 150 3.45 25.41 -2.17
C LEU A 150 3.41 26.20 -0.86
N PHE A 151 3.45 25.51 0.29
CA PHE A 151 3.45 26.17 1.59
C PHE A 151 4.83 26.71 1.99
N ALA A 152 5.89 26.31 1.30
CA ALA A 152 7.20 26.94 1.34
C ALA A 152 7.30 28.21 0.46
N SER A 153 6.26 28.62 -0.27
CA SER A 153 6.32 29.77 -1.22
C SER A 153 6.54 31.16 -0.59
N GLY A 154 6.54 31.26 0.74
CA GLY A 154 7.09 32.42 1.45
C GLY A 154 8.63 32.45 1.55
N TRP A 155 9.31 31.42 1.03
CA TRP A 155 10.77 31.28 1.02
C TRP A 155 11.34 31.66 -0.35
N ASP A 156 12.62 32.04 -0.40
CA ASP A 156 13.33 32.42 -1.63
C ASP A 156 13.16 31.38 -2.76
N ALA A 157 12.88 31.83 -3.99
CA ALA A 157 12.60 30.92 -5.12
C ALA A 157 13.79 30.00 -5.46
N SER A 158 15.02 30.49 -5.31
CA SER A 158 16.24 29.69 -5.48
C SER A 158 16.36 28.57 -4.45
N TYR A 159 15.76 28.75 -3.27
CA TYR A 159 15.77 27.79 -2.17
C TYR A 159 14.77 26.65 -2.38
N GLN A 160 13.67 26.87 -3.09
CA GLN A 160 12.69 25.83 -3.43
C GLN A 160 13.24 24.79 -4.44
N ILE A 161 14.01 25.23 -5.43
CA ILE A 161 14.62 24.33 -6.44
C ILE A 161 15.71 23.47 -5.79
N PHE A 162 16.52 24.06 -4.91
CA PHE A 162 17.56 23.34 -4.15
C PHE A 162 16.96 22.33 -3.14
N ALA A 163 15.79 22.65 -2.59
CA ALA A 163 15.03 21.74 -1.72
C ALA A 163 14.60 20.47 -2.44
N LEU A 164 14.04 20.60 -3.64
CA LEU A 164 13.59 19.49 -4.48
C LEU A 164 14.71 18.49 -4.79
N GLU A 165 15.90 18.98 -5.16
CA GLU A 165 17.05 18.12 -5.46
C GLU A 165 17.56 17.35 -4.25
N ARG A 166 17.47 17.93 -3.05
CA ARG A 166 17.87 17.25 -1.80
C ARG A 166 16.79 16.32 -1.25
N MET A 167 15.53 16.51 -1.62
CA MET A 167 14.40 15.68 -1.20
C MET A 167 14.23 14.41 -2.03
N LEU A 168 14.63 14.41 -3.30
CA LEU A 168 14.45 13.28 -4.22
C LEU A 168 15.77 12.62 -4.58
N ARG A 169 16.42 12.00 -3.59
CA ARG A 169 17.58 11.15 -3.89
C ARG A 169 17.11 9.79 -4.42
N LEU A 170 17.81 9.26 -5.43
CA LEU A 170 17.43 7.99 -6.08
C LEU A 170 17.42 6.80 -5.10
N ASP A 171 18.31 6.80 -4.11
CA ASP A 171 18.34 5.82 -3.02
C ASP A 171 17.05 5.86 -2.19
N GLU A 172 16.57 7.06 -1.85
CA GLU A 172 15.33 7.23 -1.07
C GLU A 172 14.08 6.82 -1.84
N VAL A 173 14.04 7.10 -3.15
CA VAL A 173 12.97 6.64 -4.04
C VAL A 173 12.93 5.11 -4.12
N LEU A 174 14.09 4.46 -4.27
CA LEU A 174 14.17 2.99 -4.29
C LEU A 174 13.72 2.38 -2.97
N VAL A 175 14.16 2.93 -1.83
CA VAL A 175 13.71 2.48 -0.51
C VAL A 175 12.19 2.64 -0.35
N CYS A 176 11.64 3.79 -0.73
CA CYS A 176 10.20 4.06 -0.67
C CYS A 176 9.39 3.03 -1.48
N ILE A 177 9.81 2.74 -2.72
CA ILE A 177 9.17 1.76 -3.60
C ILE A 177 9.26 0.34 -3.03
N LEU A 178 10.45 -0.09 -2.57
CA LEU A 178 10.66 -1.42 -2.00
C LEU A 178 9.86 -1.60 -0.70
N LYS A 179 9.82 -0.56 0.14
CA LYS A 179 9.02 -0.53 1.37
C LYS A 179 7.54 -0.68 1.04
N ALA A 180 7.00 0.14 0.13
CA ALA A 180 5.62 0.04 -0.33
C ALA A 180 5.27 -1.34 -0.92
N MET A 181 6.18 -1.92 -1.71
CA MET A 181 6.00 -3.27 -2.26
C MET A 181 5.91 -4.33 -1.15
N SER A 182 6.79 -4.26 -0.14
CA SER A 182 6.78 -5.20 0.98
C SER A 182 5.51 -5.11 1.83
N LEU A 183 5.03 -3.89 2.09
CA LEU A 183 3.79 -3.63 2.82
C LEU A 183 2.58 -4.12 2.03
N GLY A 184 2.50 -3.78 0.74
CA GLY A 184 1.42 -4.22 -0.15
C GLY A 184 1.32 -5.75 -0.27
N LEU A 185 2.46 -6.45 -0.38
CA LEU A 185 2.52 -7.91 -0.37
C LEU A 185 1.95 -8.50 0.91
N ALA A 186 2.37 -7.95 2.06
CA ALA A 186 1.94 -8.42 3.36
C ALA A 186 0.43 -8.22 3.57
N ILE A 187 -0.10 -7.05 3.22
CA ILE A 187 -1.53 -6.74 3.31
C ILE A 187 -2.34 -7.68 2.41
N GLY A 188 -1.90 -7.88 1.17
CA GLY A 188 -2.57 -8.80 0.24
C GLY A 188 -2.62 -10.23 0.78
N LEU A 189 -1.52 -10.72 1.36
CA LEU A 189 -1.47 -12.05 1.98
C LEU A 189 -2.39 -12.16 3.19
N VAL A 190 -2.42 -11.14 4.05
CA VAL A 190 -3.30 -11.12 5.22
C VAL A 190 -4.77 -11.10 4.80
N ALA A 191 -5.14 -10.29 3.80
CA ALA A 191 -6.51 -10.20 3.28
C ALA A 191 -6.99 -11.55 2.73
N VAL A 192 -6.16 -12.19 1.91
CA VAL A 192 -6.45 -13.50 1.34
C VAL A 192 -6.55 -14.55 2.44
N HIS A 193 -5.62 -14.55 3.40
CA HIS A 193 -5.64 -15.50 4.51
C HIS A 193 -6.90 -15.34 5.36
N ALA A 194 -7.30 -14.10 5.68
CA ALA A 194 -8.49 -13.82 6.46
C ALA A 194 -9.77 -14.29 5.74
N GLY A 195 -9.90 -14.02 4.43
CA GLY A 195 -11.04 -14.46 3.62
C GLY A 195 -11.16 -15.97 3.45
N PHE A 196 -10.07 -16.72 3.53
CA PHE A 196 -10.09 -18.19 3.55
C PHE A 196 -10.15 -18.81 4.95
N SER A 197 -10.07 -18.04 6.03
CA SER A 197 -10.08 -18.56 7.41
C SER A 197 -11.48 -18.60 8.04
N VAL A 198 -12.52 -18.52 7.20
CA VAL A 198 -13.92 -18.32 7.59
C VAL A 198 -14.63 -19.67 7.62
N GLN A 199 -15.52 -19.89 8.61
CA GLN A 199 -16.36 -21.08 8.65
C GLN A 199 -17.56 -20.89 7.71
N ALA A 200 -18.31 -21.96 7.43
CA ALA A 200 -19.42 -21.97 6.47
C ALA A 200 -20.69 -21.28 7.00
N GLN A 201 -20.57 -20.14 7.68
CA GLN A 201 -21.68 -19.35 8.20
C GLN A 201 -21.62 -17.92 7.66
N ALA A 202 -22.76 -17.39 7.19
CA ALA A 202 -22.85 -16.03 6.67
C ALA A 202 -22.44 -14.95 7.70
N SER A 203 -22.65 -15.22 9.00
CA SER A 203 -22.27 -14.35 10.11
C SER A 203 -20.76 -14.17 10.28
N ASP A 204 -19.94 -14.99 9.61
CA ASP A 204 -18.49 -14.90 9.69
C ASP A 204 -17.87 -13.98 8.63
N VAL A 205 -18.63 -13.52 7.62
CA VAL A 205 -18.13 -12.61 6.58
C VAL A 205 -17.64 -11.28 7.20
N PRO A 206 -18.40 -10.60 8.06
CA PRO A 206 -17.90 -9.39 8.73
C PRO A 206 -16.70 -9.68 9.65
N LYS A 207 -16.67 -10.85 10.31
CA LYS A 207 -15.53 -11.25 11.15
C LYS A 207 -14.25 -11.46 10.33
N ALA A 208 -14.38 -11.94 9.09
CA ALA A 208 -13.26 -12.06 8.16
C ALA A 208 -12.68 -10.68 7.82
N ALA A 209 -13.56 -9.70 7.54
CA ALA A 209 -13.18 -8.32 7.27
C ALA A 209 -12.44 -7.71 8.47
N SER A 210 -13.00 -7.78 9.67
CA SER A 210 -12.37 -7.21 10.88
C SER A 210 -11.02 -7.87 11.18
N ARG A 211 -10.90 -9.19 11.01
CA ARG A 211 -9.62 -9.90 11.16
C ARG A 211 -8.59 -9.47 10.12
N ALA A 212 -9.01 -9.23 8.88
CA ALA A 212 -8.13 -8.75 7.82
C ALA A 212 -7.58 -7.35 8.13
N VAL A 213 -8.43 -6.46 8.64
CA VAL A 213 -8.05 -5.09 9.04
C VAL A 213 -7.08 -5.14 10.22
N LEU A 214 -7.46 -5.76 11.34
CA LEU A 214 -6.65 -5.78 12.56
C LEU A 214 -5.29 -6.43 12.35
N ARG A 215 -5.27 -7.62 11.72
CA ARG A 215 -4.00 -8.31 11.41
C ARG A 215 -3.19 -7.56 10.37
N GLY A 216 -3.87 -6.92 9.41
CA GLY A 216 -3.22 -6.11 8.37
C GLY A 216 -2.49 -4.92 8.98
N MET A 217 -3.14 -4.18 9.89
CA MET A 217 -2.54 -3.06 10.61
C MET A 217 -1.33 -3.51 11.45
N LEU A 218 -1.47 -4.61 12.21
CA LEU A 218 -0.37 -5.12 13.02
C LEU A 218 0.84 -5.53 12.17
N VAL A 219 0.63 -6.29 11.10
CA VAL A 219 1.73 -6.72 10.22
C VAL A 219 2.36 -5.52 9.50
N LEU A 220 1.55 -4.55 9.09
CA LEU A 220 2.01 -3.31 8.48
C LEU A 220 2.97 -2.56 9.42
N PHE A 221 2.59 -2.32 10.68
CA PHE A 221 3.48 -1.64 11.64
C PHE A 221 4.76 -2.42 11.95
N LEU A 222 4.69 -3.74 12.04
CA LEU A 222 5.88 -4.57 12.28
C LEU A 222 6.88 -4.52 11.12
N ILE A 223 6.38 -4.57 9.87
CA ILE A 223 7.23 -4.47 8.68
C ILE A 223 7.81 -3.06 8.56
N ASP A 224 7.00 -2.03 8.86
CA ASP A 224 7.44 -0.64 8.86
C ASP A 224 8.59 -0.41 9.85
N LEU A 225 8.44 -0.90 11.09
CA LEU A 225 9.48 -0.88 12.12
C LEU A 225 10.74 -1.62 11.67
N ALA A 226 10.60 -2.78 11.03
CA ALA A 226 11.76 -3.53 10.54
C ALA A 226 12.55 -2.74 9.49
N TRP A 227 11.85 -2.04 8.57
CA TRP A 227 12.50 -1.16 7.61
C TRP A 227 13.20 0.02 8.28
N ALA A 228 12.57 0.64 9.28
CA ALA A 228 13.14 1.77 10.01
C ALA A 228 14.43 1.41 10.78
N VAL A 229 14.61 0.14 11.18
CA VAL A 229 15.82 -0.33 11.88
C VAL A 229 16.94 -0.76 10.92
N ILE A 230 16.59 -1.24 9.72
CA ILE A 230 17.57 -1.75 8.73
C ILE A 230 18.22 -0.60 7.94
N ARG A 231 17.52 0.53 7.81
CA ARG A 231 17.97 1.74 7.10
C ARG A 231 18.93 2.56 7.94
#